data_AF-A0A662TPI6-F1
#
_entry.id   AF-A0A662TPI6-F1
#
_cell.length_a   1.000
_cell.length_b   1.000
_cell.length_c   1.000
_cell.angle_alpha   90.00
_cell.angle_beta   90.00
_cell.angle_gamma   90.00
#
_symmetry.space_group_name_H-M   'P 1'
#
loop_
_entity.id
_entity.type
_entity.pdbx_description
1 polymer ?
#
loop_
_entity_poly.entity_id
_entity_poly.type
_entity_poly.pdbx_seq_one_letter_code
_entity_poly.pdbx_strand_id
1 'polypeptide(L)' 'PLYQTHASGHIMPQDLRKVVKEISPKKVIPVHTEHPELVKRYLRDLCEVILPEKGKPITFY' A
#
# COMPACT_ATOMS: atom_id res chain seq x y z
N PRO A 1 -1.07 30.65 -8.97
CA PRO A 1 -1.05 29.22 -8.56
C PRO A 1 -0.89 29.10 -7.03
N LEU A 2 -1.84 28.45 -6.35
CA LEU A 2 -1.72 28.15 -4.92
C LEU A 2 -0.83 26.91 -4.76
N TYR A 3 0.43 27.11 -4.39
CA TYR A 3 1.32 26.00 -4.04
C TYR A 3 1.06 25.61 -2.58
N GLN A 4 0.35 24.50 -2.36
CA GLN A 4 0.28 23.90 -1.04
C GLN A 4 1.56 23.09 -0.81
N THR A 5 2.48 23.65 -0.04
CA THR A 5 3.65 22.94 0.45
C THR A 5 3.24 22.14 1.69
N HIS A 6 2.97 20.85 1.51
CA HIS A 6 2.63 19.92 2.58
C HIS A 6 3.70 18.82 2.64
N ALA A 7 4.31 18.65 3.81
CA ALA A 7 5.27 17.58 4.08
C ALA A 7 4.77 16.75 5.26
N SER A 8 3.86 15.81 5.00
CA SER A 8 3.33 14.88 6.01
C SER A 8 4.30 13.75 6.37
N GLY A 9 5.39 13.59 5.62
CA GLY A 9 6.31 12.44 5.72
C GLY A 9 5.70 11.11 5.24
N HIS A 10 4.42 11.09 4.86
CA HIS A 10 3.74 9.90 4.33
C HIS A 10 3.77 9.87 2.80
N ILE A 11 3.85 8.66 2.26
CA ILE A 11 3.82 8.43 0.81
C ILE A 11 2.44 8.77 0.23
N MET A 12 2.42 9.47 -0.91
CA MET A 12 1.19 9.69 -1.65
C MET A 12 0.76 8.42 -2.41
N PRO A 13 -0.55 8.21 -2.65
CA PRO A 13 -1.04 7.01 -3.33
C PRO A 13 -0.37 6.74 -4.68
N GLN A 14 -0.18 7.77 -5.50
CA GLN A 14 0.49 7.67 -6.80
C GLN A 14 1.94 7.19 -6.70
N ASP A 15 2.68 7.63 -5.68
CA ASP A 15 4.07 7.22 -5.48
C ASP A 15 4.14 5.82 -4.87
N LEU A 16 3.20 5.45 -4.00
CA LEU A 16 3.05 4.07 -3.52
C LEU A 16 2.88 3.11 -4.71
N ARG A 17 2.01 3.46 -5.67
CA ARG A 17 1.79 2.64 -6.86
C ARG A 17 3.04 2.52 -7.74
N LYS A 18 3.80 3.61 -7.90
CA LYS A 18 5.08 3.60 -8.63
C LYS A 18 6.06 2.66 -7.96
N VAL A 19 6.24 2.78 -6.64
CA VAL A 19 7.14 1.92 -5.85
C VAL A 19 6.74 0.45 -5.98
N VAL A 20 5.45 0.12 -5.84
CA VAL A 20 4.96 -1.26 -5.99
C VAL A 20 5.22 -1.79 -7.40
N LYS A 21 4.99 -0.96 -8.43
CA LYS A 21 5.24 -1.35 -9.82
C LYS A 21 6.74 -1.58 -10.10
N GLU A 22 7.61 -0.75 -9.53
CA GLU A 22 9.06 -0.82 -9.70
C GLU A 22 9.65 -2.03 -8.99
N ILE A 23 9.25 -2.29 -7.75
CA ILE A 23 9.68 -3.47 -6.98
C ILE A 23 9.10 -4.76 -7.58
N SER A 24 7.91 -4.68 -8.19
CA SER A 24 7.15 -5.82 -8.73
C SER A 24 7.02 -7.00 -7.74
N PRO A 25 6.53 -6.76 -6.50
CA PRO A 25 6.44 -7.80 -5.49
C PRO A 25 5.33 -8.81 -5.82
N LYS A 26 5.51 -10.07 -5.41
CA LYS A 26 4.44 -11.08 -5.51
C LYS A 26 3.24 -10.73 -4.62
N LYS A 27 3.51 -10.26 -3.40
CA LYS A 27 2.53 -10.00 -2.34
C LYS A 27 2.83 -8.69 -1.63
N VAL A 28 1.80 -7.91 -1.28
CA VAL A 28 1.88 -6.69 -0.46
C VAL A 28 0.99 -6.83 0.77
N ILE A 29 1.52 -6.43 1.93
CA ILE A 29 0.78 -6.43 3.20
C ILE A 29 0.77 -4.98 3.71
N PRO A 30 -0.34 -4.25 3.58
CA PRO A 30 -0.43 -2.89 4.10
C PRO A 30 -0.46 -2.93 5.62
N VAL A 31 0.45 -2.20 6.24
CA VAL A 31 0.48 -1.93 7.69
C VAL A 31 0.38 -0.42 7.91
N HIS A 32 -0.14 0.00 9.07
CA HIS A 32 -0.28 1.42 9.42
C HIS A 32 -1.18 2.22 8.45
N THR A 33 -2.36 1.67 8.15
CA THR A 33 -3.43 2.35 7.41
C THR A 33 -4.77 2.05 8.07
N GLU A 34 -5.66 3.04 8.12
CA GLU A 34 -7.02 2.88 8.64
C GLU A 34 -7.93 2.11 7.66
N HIS A 35 -7.60 2.13 6.36
CA HIS A 35 -8.42 1.59 5.28
C HIS A 35 -7.63 0.64 4.36
N PRO A 36 -7.20 -0.53 4.86
CA PRO A 36 -6.39 -1.49 4.09
C PRO A 36 -7.11 -2.02 2.84
N GLU A 37 -8.45 -2.05 2.83
CA GLU A 37 -9.29 -2.40 1.69
C GLU A 37 -9.10 -1.46 0.49
N LEU A 38 -8.86 -0.17 0.73
CA LEU A 38 -8.59 0.80 -0.32
C LEU A 38 -7.24 0.53 -0.98
N VAL A 39 -6.21 0.18 -0.19
CA VAL A 39 -4.90 -0.21 -0.71
C VAL A 39 -5.01 -1.46 -1.58
N LYS A 40 -5.76 -2.47 -1.11
CA LYS A 40 -6.03 -3.69 -1.89
C LYS A 40 -6.73 -3.38 -3.22
N ARG A 41 -7.77 -2.54 -3.21
CA ARG A 41 -8.47 -2.14 -4.45
C ARG A 41 -7.56 -1.35 -5.38
N TYR A 42 -6.70 -0.50 -4.83
CA TYR A 42 -5.83 0.39 -5.57
C TYR A 42 -4.64 -0.31 -6.22
N LEU A 43 -4.16 -1.43 -5.65
CA LEU A 43 -3.04 -2.22 -6.17
C LEU A 43 -3.46 -3.54 -6.83
N ARG A 44 -4.77 -3.79 -6.97
CA ARG A 44 -5.36 -5.08 -7.41
C ARG A 44 -4.81 -5.63 -8.73
N ASP A 45 -4.34 -4.75 -9.60
CA ASP A 45 -3.83 -5.08 -10.94
C ASP A 45 -2.30 -5.18 -11.00
N LEU A 46 -1.61 -4.91 -9.90
CA LEU A 46 -0.15 -4.98 -9.81
C LEU A 46 0.34 -6.19 -9.04
N CYS A 47 -0.33 -6.57 -7.94
CA CYS A 47 0.11 -7.66 -7.08
C CYS A 47 -1.03 -8.18 -6.19
N GLU A 48 -0.82 -9.34 -5.58
CA GLU A 48 -1.72 -9.84 -4.53
C GLU A 48 -1.56 -9.00 -3.26
N VAL A 49 -2.69 -8.52 -2.69
CA VAL A 49 -2.68 -7.77 -1.42
C VAL A 49 -3.34 -8.58 -0.33
N ILE A 50 -2.58 -8.87 0.73
CA ILE A 50 -3.00 -9.63 1.91
C ILE A 50 -3.35 -8.64 3.02
N LEU A 51 -4.59 -8.67 3.48
CA LEU A 51 -5.02 -7.80 4.58
C LEU A 51 -4.67 -8.47 5.91
N PRO A 52 -3.82 -7.86 6.74
CA PRO A 52 -3.45 -8.44 8.03
C PRO A 52 -4.60 -8.35 9.03
N GLU A 53 -4.71 -9.33 9.91
CA GLU A 53 -5.59 -9.31 11.07
C GLU A 53 -4.75 -9.27 12.36
N LYS A 54 -5.14 -8.44 13.34
CA LYS A 54 -4.39 -8.27 14.58
C LYS A 54 -4.29 -9.61 15.33
N GLY A 55 -3.06 -10.01 15.67
CA GLY A 55 -2.79 -11.24 16.42
C GLY A 55 -2.85 -12.53 15.58
N LYS A 56 -3.10 -12.45 14.28
CA LYS A 56 -3.04 -13.62 13.39
C LYS A 56 -1.72 -13.64 12.61
N PRO A 57 -1.00 -14.77 12.58
CA PRO A 57 0.20 -14.90 11.77
C PRO A 57 -0.14 -14.95 10.27
N ILE A 58 0.75 -14.43 9.44
CA ILE A 58 0.69 -14.56 7.98
C ILE A 58 1.70 -15.65 7.58
N THR A 59 1.21 -16.71 6.94
CA THR A 59 2.06 -17.80 6.46
C THR A 59 2.33 -17.62 4.98
N PHE A 60 3.59 -17.82 4.58
CA PHE A 60 4.01 -17.84 3.18
C PHE A 60 4.37 -19.29 2.82
N TYR A 61 3.73 -19.82 1.78
CA TYR A 61 4.04 -21.10 1.16
C TYR A 61 4.64 -20.84 -0.23
#